data_AF-A0A376FP23-F1
#
_entry.id   AF-A0A376FP23-F1
#
_cell.length_a   1.000
_cell.length_b   1.000
_cell.length_c   1.000
_cell.angle_alpha   90.00
_cell.angle_beta   90.00
_cell.angle_gamma   90.00
#
_symmetry.space_group_name_H-M   'P 1'
#
loop_
_entity.id
_entity.type
_entity.pdbx_description
1 polymer ?
#
loop_
_entity_poly.entity_id
_entity_poly.type
_entity_poly.pdbx_seq_one_letter_code
_entity_poly.pdbx_strand_id
1 'polypeptide(L)'
;MNISEQQLSNMMVAVTIALQPLVRVLPVTAVEWADQNYYLPKESSYGEGEWKTLPFQVAIMNCMGNDEIRTVNLIKSARVGYTKMVLGVI
;
A
#
# COMPACT_ATOMS: atom_id res chain seq x y z
N MET A 1 -3.98 20.58 46.71
CA MET A 1 -4.05 21.21 45.37
C MET A 1 -4.80 20.22 44.50
N ASN A 2 -6.07 20.51 44.14
CA ASN A 2 -6.91 19.60 43.34
C ASN A 2 -6.93 20.10 41.90
N ILE A 3 -6.67 19.19 40.95
CA ILE A 3 -6.89 19.43 39.53
C ILE A 3 -8.40 19.46 39.27
N SER A 4 -8.88 20.44 38.50
CA SER A 4 -10.30 20.51 38.09
C SER A 4 -10.60 19.59 36.91
N GLU A 5 -11.88 19.23 36.73
CA GLU A 5 -12.32 18.44 35.58
C GLU A 5 -11.98 19.11 34.24
N GLN A 6 -12.07 20.45 34.18
CA GLN A 6 -11.68 21.20 33.00
C GLN A 6 -10.18 21.06 32.69
N GLN A 7 -9.34 21.07 33.72
CA GLN A 7 -7.89 20.87 33.56
C GLN A 7 -7.57 19.45 33.08
N LEU A 8 -8.30 18.43 33.58
CA LEU A 8 -8.19 17.05 33.07
C LEU A 8 -8.60 16.96 31.61
N SER A 9 -9.73 17.57 31.23
CA SER A 9 -10.22 17.58 29.85
C SER A 9 -9.21 18.23 28.89
N ASN A 10 -8.69 19.40 29.26
CA ASN A 10 -7.68 20.09 28.46
C ASN A 10 -6.39 19.27 28.34
N MET A 11 -5.98 18.58 29.41
CA MET A 11 -4.80 17.72 29.39
C MET A 11 -5.01 16.51 28.45
N MET A 12 -6.19 15.88 28.49
CA MET A 12 -6.53 14.77 27.58
C MET A 12 -6.51 15.18 26.12
N VAL A 13 -7.04 16.37 25.78
CA VAL A 13 -7.00 16.90 24.41
C VAL A 13 -5.56 17.16 23.97
N ALA A 14 -4.76 17.83 24.82
CA ALA A 14 -3.37 18.13 24.52
C ALA A 14 -2.54 16.86 24.29
N VAL A 15 -2.71 15.84 25.14
CA VAL A 15 -2.06 14.53 25.00
C VAL A 15 -2.49 13.84 23.71
N THR A 16 -3.80 13.83 23.41
CA THR A 16 -4.31 13.18 22.19
C THR A 16 -3.73 13.81 20.92
N ILE A 17 -3.72 15.14 20.85
CA ILE A 17 -3.14 15.87 19.71
C ILE A 17 -1.63 15.62 19.62
N ALA A 18 -0.93 15.65 20.75
CA ALA A 18 0.52 15.42 20.78
C ALA A 18 0.91 14.00 20.33
N LEU A 19 0.07 13.00 20.61
CA LEU A 19 0.31 11.61 20.22
C LEU A 19 -0.20 11.27 18.82
N GLN A 20 -1.06 12.09 18.21
CA GLN A 20 -1.61 11.84 16.88
C GLN A 20 -0.54 11.54 15.80
N PRO A 21 0.62 12.25 15.73
CA PRO A 21 1.65 11.95 14.74
C PRO A 21 2.32 10.58 14.90
N LEU A 22 2.19 9.95 16.07
CA LEU A 22 2.72 8.61 16.33
C LEU A 22 1.81 7.52 15.76
N VAL A 23 0.57 7.86 15.39
CA VAL A 23 -0.34 6.94 14.72
C VAL A 23 0.10 6.77 13.28
N ARG A 24 0.70 5.62 12.97
CA ARG A 24 0.94 5.18 11.59
C ARG A 24 -0.20 4.32 11.10
N VAL A 25 -0.61 4.54 9.87
CA VAL A 25 -1.48 3.62 9.15
C VAL A 25 -0.72 2.30 8.97
N LEU A 26 -1.43 1.18 9.10
CA LEU A 26 -0.85 -0.13 8.82
C LEU A 26 -0.32 -0.16 7.38
N PRO A 27 0.87 -0.75 7.16
CA PRO A 27 1.36 -0.91 5.80
C PRO A 27 0.37 -1.77 5.01
N VAL A 28 0.07 -1.33 3.80
CA VAL A 28 -0.71 -2.11 2.83
C VAL A 28 0.26 -2.95 1.99
N THR A 29 -0.22 -4.09 1.52
CA THR A 29 0.52 -4.92 0.58
C THR A 29 0.60 -4.24 -0.79
N ALA A 30 1.58 -4.64 -1.61
CA ALA A 30 1.74 -4.13 -2.96
C ALA A 30 0.48 -4.35 -3.82
N VAL A 31 -0.19 -5.49 -3.64
CA VAL A 31 -1.45 -5.81 -4.34
C VAL A 31 -2.59 -4.89 -3.91
N GLU A 32 -2.78 -4.69 -2.60
CA GLU A 32 -3.82 -3.80 -2.09
C GLU A 32 -3.61 -2.36 -2.59
N TRP A 33 -2.37 -1.89 -2.60
CA TRP A 33 -2.05 -0.58 -3.14
C TRP A 33 -2.36 -0.49 -4.64
N ALA A 34 -1.93 -1.49 -5.41
CA ALA A 34 -2.13 -1.51 -6.86
C ALA A 34 -3.61 -1.58 -7.24
N ASP A 35 -4.40 -2.46 -6.61
CA ASP A 35 -5.83 -2.59 -6.89
C ASP A 35 -6.62 -1.33 -6.49
N GLN A 36 -6.10 -0.49 -5.59
CA GLN A 36 -6.74 0.77 -5.18
C GLN A 36 -6.29 1.99 -5.97
N ASN A 37 -5.04 2.02 -6.46
CA ASN A 37 -4.40 3.25 -6.93
C ASN A 37 -3.76 3.13 -8.32
N TYR A 38 -3.48 1.92 -8.81
CA TYR A 38 -2.72 1.75 -10.04
C TYR A 38 -3.65 1.77 -11.27
N TYR A 39 -3.41 2.73 -12.16
CA TYR A 39 -4.17 2.90 -13.40
C TYR A 39 -3.34 2.51 -14.62
N LEU A 40 -3.95 1.77 -15.55
CA LEU A 40 -3.34 1.32 -16.79
C LEU A 40 -3.54 2.35 -17.91
N PRO A 41 -2.47 3.02 -18.37
CA PRO A 41 -2.57 4.02 -19.43
C PRO A 41 -2.85 3.37 -20.79
N LYS A 42 -3.67 4.05 -21.59
CA LYS A 42 -4.14 3.58 -22.90
C LYS A 42 -3.00 3.39 -23.90
N GLU A 43 -1.95 4.20 -23.82
CA GLU A 43 -0.84 4.23 -24.77
C GLU A 43 0.05 2.99 -24.67
N SER A 44 0.10 2.36 -23.49
CA SER A 44 1.00 1.24 -23.22
C SER A 44 0.29 0.02 -22.63
N SER A 45 -1.03 -0.02 -22.70
CA SER A 45 -1.85 -1.14 -22.25
C SER A 45 -2.84 -1.55 -23.33
N TYR A 46 -3.08 -2.86 -23.47
CA TYR A 46 -4.13 -3.38 -24.34
C TYR A 46 -5.53 -3.06 -23.80
N GLY A 47 -5.66 -2.82 -22.49
CA GLY A 47 -6.87 -2.35 -21.83
C GLY A 47 -6.57 -1.11 -20.97
N GLU A 48 -7.36 -0.06 -21.16
CA GLU A 48 -7.35 1.15 -20.32
C GLU A 48 -8.25 0.92 -19.10
N GLY A 49 -7.82 1.41 -17.92
CA GLY A 49 -8.64 1.33 -16.71
C GLY A 49 -7.85 1.01 -15.45
N GLU A 50 -8.59 0.70 -14.38
CA GLU A 50 -8.03 0.31 -13.10
C GLU A 50 -7.32 -1.04 -13.20
N TRP A 51 -6.17 -1.14 -12.53
CA TRP A 51 -5.48 -2.41 -12.38
C TRP A 51 -6.35 -3.38 -11.58
N LYS A 52 -6.35 -4.63 -12.01
CA LYS A 52 -6.96 -5.73 -11.25
C LYS A 52 -6.01 -6.90 -11.21
N THR A 53 -5.54 -7.21 -10.01
CA THR A 53 -4.58 -8.28 -9.78
C THR A 53 -5.23 -9.63 -10.09
N LEU A 54 -4.61 -10.41 -10.99
CA LEU A 54 -5.02 -11.78 -11.26
C LEU A 54 -4.54 -12.72 -10.14
N PRO A 55 -5.23 -13.84 -9.86
CA PRO A 55 -4.90 -14.71 -8.73
C PRO A 55 -3.43 -15.16 -8.66
N PHE A 56 -2.80 -15.46 -9.81
CA PHE A 56 -1.40 -15.89 -9.84
C PHE A 56 -0.40 -14.74 -9.62
N GLN A 57 -0.83 -13.49 -9.85
CA GLN A 57 0.01 -12.30 -9.72
C GLN A 57 0.17 -11.88 -8.26
N VAL A 58 -0.79 -12.23 -7.39
CA VAL A 58 -0.85 -11.80 -5.99
C VAL A 58 0.45 -12.08 -5.24
N ALA A 59 0.89 -13.34 -5.24
CA ALA A 59 2.11 -13.74 -4.54
C ALA A 59 3.36 -13.08 -5.16
N ILE A 60 3.41 -12.98 -6.49
CA ILE A 60 4.55 -12.40 -7.21
C ILE A 60 4.70 -10.92 -6.85
N MET A 61 3.61 -10.14 -6.93
CA MET A 61 3.62 -8.71 -6.64
C MET A 61 3.92 -8.45 -5.15
N ASN A 62 3.32 -9.20 -4.24
CA ASN A 62 3.62 -9.07 -2.82
C ASN A 62 5.06 -9.47 -2.49
N CYS A 63 5.65 -10.43 -3.22
CA CYS A 63 7.08 -10.70 -3.09
C CYS A 63 7.95 -9.57 -3.62
N MET A 64 7.55 -8.91 -4.72
CA MET A 64 8.30 -7.78 -5.29
C MET A 64 8.27 -6.54 -4.39
N GLY A 65 7.15 -6.27 -3.71
CA GLY A 65 6.98 -5.10 -2.85
C GLY A 65 7.27 -5.36 -1.36
N ASN A 66 7.89 -6.49 -1.03
CA ASN A 66 8.28 -6.81 0.34
C ASN A 66 9.76 -6.48 0.56
N ASP A 67 10.03 -5.56 1.48
CA ASP A 67 11.37 -5.08 1.83
C ASP A 67 12.32 -6.18 2.34
N GLU A 68 11.80 -7.29 2.87
CA GLU A 68 12.59 -8.44 3.32
C GLU A 68 13.08 -9.32 2.17
N ILE A 69 12.52 -9.17 0.97
CA ILE A 69 12.82 -10.01 -0.19
C ILE A 69 13.76 -9.27 -1.16
N ARG A 70 15.03 -9.64 -1.12
CA ARG A 70 16.06 -9.04 -2.00
C ARG A 70 15.96 -9.45 -3.46
N THR A 71 15.45 -10.65 -3.76
CA THR A 71 15.47 -11.20 -5.13
C THR A 71 14.29 -12.12 -5.37
N VAL A 72 13.54 -11.84 -6.43
CA VAL A 72 12.43 -12.67 -6.91
C VAL A 72 12.81 -13.28 -8.26
N ASN A 73 12.90 -14.61 -8.32
CA ASN A 73 13.16 -15.35 -9.56
C ASN A 73 11.87 -16.03 -10.01
N LEU A 74 11.46 -15.80 -11.26
CA LEU A 74 10.29 -16.44 -11.84
C LEU A 74 10.49 -16.72 -13.32
N ILE A 75 9.91 -17.82 -13.79
CA ILE A 75 9.73 -18.11 -15.22
C ILE A 75 8.32 -17.65 -15.57
N LYS A 76 8.18 -16.86 -16.64
CA LYS A 76 6.88 -16.36 -17.10
C LYS A 76 6.65 -16.62 -18.58
N SER A 77 5.38 -16.80 -18.93
CA SER A 77 4.93 -16.80 -20.32
C SER A 77 4.87 -15.38 -20.91
N ALA A 78 4.69 -15.30 -22.23
CA ALA A 78 4.44 -14.03 -22.90
C ALA A 78 3.06 -13.46 -22.53
N ARG A 79 2.93 -12.13 -22.54
CA ARG A 79 1.65 -11.40 -22.41
C ARG A 79 0.85 -11.63 -21.10
N VAL A 80 1.49 -12.06 -20.02
CA VAL A 80 0.86 -12.25 -18.70
C VAL A 80 0.77 -10.99 -17.83
N GLY A 81 0.95 -9.80 -18.40
CA GLY A 81 0.92 -8.53 -17.66
C GLY A 81 2.15 -8.24 -16.79
N TYR A 82 3.27 -8.96 -16.97
CA TYR A 82 4.46 -8.83 -16.12
C TYR A 82 5.02 -7.41 -16.01
N THR A 83 5.18 -6.71 -17.13
CA THR A 83 5.69 -5.34 -17.11
C THR A 83 4.79 -4.42 -16.29
N LYS A 84 3.47 -4.63 -16.33
CA LYS A 84 2.52 -3.84 -15.55
C LYS A 84 2.57 -4.20 -14.07
N MET A 85 2.80 -5.47 -13.71
CA MET A 85 3.09 -5.85 -12.32
C MET A 85 4.32 -5.08 -11.79
N VAL A 86 5.43 -5.06 -12.55
CA VAL A 86 6.65 -4.37 -12.11
C VAL A 86 6.43 -2.86 -11.95
N LEU A 87 5.70 -2.23 -12.88
CA LEU A 87 5.37 -0.80 -12.80
C LEU A 87 4.37 -0.47 -11.69
N GLY A 88 3.56 -1.42 -11.23
CA GLY A 88 2.62 -1.21 -10.14
C GLY A 88 3.26 -1.34 -8.75
N VAL A 89 4.52 -1.78 -8.67
CA VAL A 89 5.23 -2.05 -7.41
C VAL A 89 6.46 -1.15 -7.22
N ILE A 90 6.95 -0.48 -8.27
CA ILE A 90 8.08 0.47 -8.25
C ILE A 90 7.54 1.88 -8.41
#